data_AF-S6TTP7-F1
#
_entry.id   AF-S6TTP7-F1
#
_cell.length_a   1.000
_cell.length_b   1.000
_cell.length_c   1.000
_cell.angle_alpha   90.00
_cell.angle_beta   90.00
_cell.angle_gamma   90.00
#
_symmetry.space_group_name_H-M   'P 1'
#
loop_
_entity.id
_entity.type
_entity.pdbx_description
1 polymer ?
#
loop_
_entity_poly.entity_id
_entity_poly.type
_entity_poly.pdbx_seq_one_letter_code
_entity_poly.pdbx_strand_id
1 'polypeptide(L)'
;MSNTRIERDSMGQLQVPAEALYGAQTQRAVENFPISHQRMPRLFIRALLLAKAAAAQANLELEQISEGRSKAIVDAVKDLLASDYMTHFPVDIFQTGSGTSTNMNANEVIATLATRLLGEEVNPNDHVNCGQSSNDIIPTTIHVSAALALHEQLLPALAHLVQVTEHKAVQVHAFVKTGRTHLMDAMPVRMSQVLNGWAQQVRANIEHLQ
;
A
#
# COMPACT_ATOMS: atom_id res chain seq x y z
N MET A 1 -17.97 26.53 -1.44
CA MET A 1 -16.52 26.81 -1.48
C MET A 1 -15.90 26.03 -0.32
N SER A 2 -14.95 25.13 -0.58
CA SER A 2 -14.31 24.38 0.50
C SER A 2 -13.52 25.33 1.39
N ASN A 3 -13.66 25.21 2.70
CA ASN A 3 -12.84 25.95 3.65
C ASN A 3 -11.36 25.58 3.43
N THR A 4 -10.46 26.57 3.33
CA THR A 4 -9.02 26.36 3.11
C THR A 4 -8.20 27.03 4.22
N ARG A 5 -6.99 26.51 4.46
CA ARG A 5 -5.97 27.13 5.31
C ARG A 5 -4.74 27.47 4.46
N ILE A 6 -3.99 28.48 4.91
CA ILE A 6 -2.76 28.90 4.24
C ILE A 6 -1.59 28.10 4.83
N GLU A 7 -0.89 27.36 3.99
CA GLU A 7 0.37 26.69 4.32
C GLU A 7 1.54 27.40 3.62
N ARG A 8 2.76 27.26 4.16
CA ARG A 8 3.97 27.88 3.61
C ARG A 8 5.10 26.87 3.44
N ASP A 9 5.76 26.91 2.29
CA ASP A 9 7.05 26.28 2.06
C ASP A 9 8.08 27.32 1.57
N SER A 10 9.25 26.84 1.12
CA SER A 10 10.32 27.69 0.57
C SER A 10 9.93 28.41 -0.72
N MET A 11 8.90 27.95 -1.44
CA MET A 11 8.41 28.53 -2.69
C MET A 11 7.23 29.49 -2.48
N GLY A 12 6.74 29.66 -1.25
CA GLY A 12 5.73 30.66 -0.90
C GLY A 12 4.53 30.07 -0.18
N GLN A 13 3.42 30.81 -0.23
CA GLN A 13 2.14 30.42 0.40
C GLN A 13 1.23 29.73 -0.61
N LEU A 14 0.40 28.80 -0.11
CA LEU A 14 -0.61 28.11 -0.92
C LEU A 14 -1.82 27.72 -0.07
N GLN A 15 -2.95 27.48 -0.74
CA GLN A 15 -4.21 27.12 -0.07
C GLN A 15 -4.37 25.60 -0.01
N VAL A 16 -4.51 25.08 1.20
CA VAL A 16 -4.73 23.65 1.47
C VAL A 16 -6.15 23.46 2.03
N PRO A 17 -6.90 22.43 1.62
CA PRO A 17 -8.21 22.15 2.22
C PRO A 17 -8.13 22.05 3.74
N ALA A 18 -9.04 22.69 4.47
CA ALA A 18 -8.96 22.79 5.93
C ALA A 18 -8.92 21.41 6.62
N GLU A 19 -9.66 20.44 6.09
CA GLU A 19 -9.75 19.07 6.60
C GLU A 19 -8.58 18.17 6.18
N ALA A 20 -7.73 18.60 5.24
CA ALA A 20 -6.60 17.80 4.79
C ALA A 20 -5.51 17.72 5.88
N LEU A 21 -4.97 16.53 6.11
CA LEU A 21 -3.84 16.33 7.03
C LEU A 21 -2.48 16.65 6.38
N TYR A 22 -2.41 16.74 5.06
CA TYR A 22 -1.18 17.08 4.34
C TYR A 22 -0.92 18.59 4.31
N GLY A 23 0.30 18.99 3.98
CA GLY A 23 0.76 20.39 4.02
C GLY A 23 1.12 20.96 2.65
N ALA A 24 2.04 21.92 2.68
CA ALA A 24 2.45 22.72 1.53
C ALA A 24 3.03 21.88 0.38
N GLN A 25 3.93 20.94 0.68
CA GLN A 25 4.64 20.21 -0.39
C GLN A 25 3.70 19.26 -1.12
N THR A 26 2.78 18.62 -0.40
CA THR A 26 1.76 17.77 -0.99
C THR A 26 0.84 18.55 -1.90
N GLN A 27 0.31 19.69 -1.42
CA GLN A 27 -0.62 20.48 -2.23
C GLN A 27 0.07 21.04 -3.49
N ARG A 28 1.34 21.45 -3.37
CA ARG A 28 2.13 21.85 -4.54
C ARG A 28 2.34 20.70 -5.53
N ALA A 29 2.56 19.49 -5.04
CA ALA A 29 2.63 18.31 -5.91
C ALA A 29 1.29 18.03 -6.61
N VAL A 30 0.16 18.19 -5.92
CA VAL A 30 -1.18 18.05 -6.53
C VAL A 30 -1.37 19.06 -7.67
N GLU A 31 -0.93 20.30 -7.49
CA GLU A 31 -1.02 21.36 -8.52
C GLU A 31 -0.06 21.15 -9.69
N ASN A 32 1.13 20.58 -9.43
CA ASN A 32 2.16 20.36 -10.44
C ASN A 32 1.97 19.10 -11.28
N PHE A 33 1.30 18.07 -10.73
CA PHE A 33 1.15 16.76 -11.39
C PHE A 33 -0.31 16.34 -11.64
N PRO A 34 -1.17 17.16 -12.31
CA PRO A 34 -2.53 16.76 -12.65
C PRO A 34 -2.57 15.91 -13.93
N ILE A 35 -1.89 14.76 -13.94
CA ILE A 35 -1.65 13.99 -15.18
C ILE A 35 -2.77 12.98 -15.46
N SER A 36 -3.08 12.10 -14.50
CA SER A 36 -4.00 10.98 -14.71
C SER A 36 -5.18 10.97 -13.75
N HIS A 37 -5.07 11.73 -12.66
CA HIS A 37 -5.91 11.69 -11.48
C HIS A 37 -5.94 10.32 -10.78
N GLN A 38 -5.01 9.42 -11.11
CA GLN A 38 -4.81 8.16 -10.42
C GLN A 38 -3.86 8.37 -9.25
N ARG A 39 -4.30 8.02 -8.04
CA ARG A 39 -3.50 8.09 -6.83
C ARG A 39 -2.63 6.86 -6.68
N MET A 40 -1.64 6.93 -5.80
CA MET A 40 -0.89 5.75 -5.37
C MET A 40 -1.83 4.66 -4.82
N PRO A 41 -1.55 3.36 -5.08
CA PRO A 41 -2.39 2.27 -4.58
C PRO A 41 -2.53 2.29 -3.05
N ARG A 42 -3.72 1.95 -2.54
CA ARG A 42 -4.00 1.94 -1.09
C ARG A 42 -3.02 1.08 -0.28
N LEU A 43 -2.63 -0.08 -0.83
CA LEU A 43 -1.66 -0.99 -0.21
C LEU A 43 -0.24 -0.40 -0.16
N PHE A 44 0.14 0.38 -1.17
CA PHE A 44 1.41 1.10 -1.17
C PHE A 44 1.44 2.13 -0.05
N ILE A 45 0.38 2.96 0.07
CA ILE A 45 0.30 3.95 1.14
C ILE A 45 0.26 3.27 2.52
N ARG A 46 -0.48 2.16 2.68
CA ARG A 46 -0.44 1.37 3.94
C ARG A 46 0.99 0.94 4.28
N ALA A 47 1.73 0.39 3.31
CA ALA A 47 3.11 -0.03 3.53
C ALA A 47 4.03 1.15 3.88
N LEU A 48 3.85 2.30 3.23
CA LEU A 48 4.62 3.52 3.53
C LEU A 48 4.38 3.97 4.98
N LEU A 49 3.12 4.02 5.41
CA LEU A 49 2.75 4.38 6.78
C LEU A 49 3.40 3.42 7.80
N LEU A 50 3.33 2.11 7.55
CA LEU A 50 3.99 1.11 8.41
C LEU A 50 5.52 1.29 8.44
N ALA A 51 6.13 1.58 7.30
CA ALA A 51 7.58 1.83 7.22
C ALA A 51 7.98 3.09 8.01
N LYS A 52 7.15 4.14 8.01
CA LYS A 52 7.37 5.35 8.82
C LYS A 52 7.25 5.07 10.32
N ALA A 53 6.26 4.29 10.74
CA ALA A 53 6.14 3.85 12.14
C ALA A 53 7.36 3.02 12.59
N ALA A 54 7.81 2.07 11.75
CA ALA A 54 8.99 1.27 12.03
C ALA A 54 10.26 2.13 12.14
N ALA A 55 10.43 3.13 11.26
CA ALA A 55 11.56 4.05 11.33
C ALA A 55 11.54 4.93 12.59
N ALA A 56 10.37 5.40 13.02
CA ALA A 56 10.24 6.14 14.28
C ALA A 56 10.63 5.29 15.49
N GLN A 57 10.27 4.00 15.50
CA GLN A 57 10.67 3.08 16.57
C GLN A 57 12.19 2.84 16.56
N ALA A 58 12.79 2.61 15.39
CA ALA A 58 14.24 2.45 15.26
C ALA A 58 15.00 3.72 15.67
N ASN A 59 14.52 4.90 15.30
CA ASN A 59 15.12 6.18 15.68
C ASN A 59 15.00 6.47 17.17
N LEU A 60 13.99 5.94 17.86
CA LEU A 60 13.94 6.00 19.33
C LEU A 60 15.06 5.15 19.95
N GLU A 61 15.25 3.93 19.46
CA GLU A 61 16.32 3.03 19.93
C GLU A 61 17.72 3.61 19.69
N LEU A 62 17.87 4.40 18.63
CA LEU A 62 19.10 5.12 18.29
C LEU A 62 19.20 6.52 18.91
N GLU A 63 18.26 6.90 19.78
CA GLU A 63 18.20 8.18 20.48
C GLU A 63 18.19 9.42 19.53
N GLN A 64 17.71 9.24 18.30
CA GLN A 64 17.62 10.32 17.30
C GLN A 64 16.35 11.16 17.44
N ILE A 65 15.29 10.59 18.01
CA ILE A 65 14.05 11.29 18.36
C ILE A 65 13.62 10.92 19.79
N SER A 66 12.87 11.82 20.44
CA SER A 66 12.36 11.57 21.79
C SER A 66 11.29 10.47 21.81
N GLU A 67 11.15 9.80 22.96
CA GLU A 67 10.12 8.79 23.19
C GLU A 67 8.71 9.31 22.88
N GLY A 68 8.39 10.54 23.34
CA GLY A 68 7.10 11.18 23.07
C GLY A 68 6.81 11.33 21.57
N ARG A 69 7.80 11.77 20.77
CA ARG A 69 7.65 11.91 19.31
C ARG A 69 7.53 10.56 18.61
N SER A 70 8.36 9.59 18.98
CA SER A 70 8.29 8.23 18.41
C SER A 70 6.92 7.61 18.66
N LYS A 71 6.44 7.64 19.91
CA LYS A 71 5.12 7.14 20.29
C LYS A 71 3.99 7.85 19.53
N ALA A 72 4.03 9.18 19.46
CA ALA A 72 3.02 9.95 18.74
C ALA A 72 2.98 9.64 17.24
N ILE A 73 4.13 9.39 16.60
CA ILE A 73 4.21 8.96 15.20
C ILE A 73 3.59 7.57 15.01
N VAL A 74 3.92 6.62 15.88
CA VAL A 74 3.38 5.25 15.83
C VAL A 74 1.86 5.26 16.04
N ASP A 75 1.39 6.00 17.04
CA ASP A 75 -0.04 6.13 17.34
C ASP A 75 -0.79 6.85 16.19
N ALA A 76 -0.20 7.89 15.59
CA ALA A 76 -0.77 8.55 14.41
C ALA A 76 -0.93 7.60 13.22
N VAL A 77 0.07 6.75 12.95
CA VAL A 77 -0.02 5.73 11.90
C VAL A 77 -1.11 4.71 12.21
N LYS A 78 -1.21 4.26 13.47
CA LYS A 78 -2.26 3.34 13.90
C LYS A 78 -3.65 3.94 13.68
N ASP A 79 -3.87 5.20 14.07
CA ASP A 79 -5.14 5.90 13.90
C ASP A 79 -5.48 6.09 12.41
N LEU A 80 -4.50 6.46 11.57
CA LEU A 80 -4.68 6.54 10.12
C LEU A 80 -5.15 5.22 9.52
N LEU A 81 -4.48 4.12 9.88
CA LEU A 81 -4.81 2.80 9.34
C LEU A 81 -6.17 2.28 9.83
N ALA A 82 -6.72 2.83 10.91
CA ALA A 82 -8.07 2.55 11.40
C ALA A 82 -9.17 3.38 10.73
N SER A 83 -8.82 4.42 9.95
CA SER A 83 -9.78 5.31 9.28
C SER A 83 -9.72 5.23 7.75
N ASP A 84 -10.56 6.01 7.06
CA ASP A 84 -10.43 6.18 5.61
C ASP A 84 -9.38 7.25 5.25
N TYR A 85 -8.11 6.86 5.37
CA TYR A 85 -6.97 7.76 5.22
C TYR A 85 -6.67 8.20 3.78
N MET A 86 -7.17 7.49 2.75
CA MET A 86 -6.81 7.75 1.35
C MET A 86 -7.24 9.11 0.84
N THR A 87 -8.18 9.77 1.51
CA THR A 87 -8.57 11.17 1.26
C THR A 87 -7.41 12.15 1.49
N HIS A 88 -6.45 11.80 2.35
CA HIS A 88 -5.27 12.60 2.66
C HIS A 88 -4.04 12.28 1.78
N PHE A 89 -4.19 11.40 0.79
CA PHE A 89 -3.12 11.03 -0.15
C PHE A 89 -3.51 11.35 -1.59
N PRO A 90 -3.64 12.64 -1.97
CA PRO A 90 -4.16 13.05 -3.27
C PRO A 90 -3.16 12.98 -4.42
N VAL A 91 -1.86 12.77 -4.14
CA VAL A 91 -0.78 12.85 -5.14
C VAL A 91 -0.97 11.81 -6.24
N ASP A 92 -0.83 12.27 -7.49
CA ASP A 92 -0.92 11.44 -8.68
C ASP A 92 0.26 10.45 -8.75
N ILE A 93 0.01 9.25 -9.25
CA ILE A 93 1.06 8.24 -9.46
C ILE A 93 2.15 8.77 -10.42
N PHE A 94 1.79 9.60 -11.40
CA PHE A 94 2.73 10.24 -12.32
C PHE A 94 3.31 11.53 -11.72
N GLN A 95 4.12 11.37 -10.69
CA GLN A 95 4.85 12.43 -10.00
C GLN A 95 6.36 12.36 -10.31
N THR A 96 7.20 12.93 -9.44
CA THR A 96 8.66 12.73 -9.52
C THR A 96 9.01 11.23 -9.54
N GLY A 97 9.96 10.81 -10.38
CA GLY A 97 10.31 9.39 -10.56
C GLY A 97 10.87 8.71 -9.30
N SER A 98 11.37 9.50 -8.35
CA SER A 98 11.81 9.03 -7.03
C SER A 98 10.68 8.82 -6.02
N GLY A 99 9.44 9.24 -6.33
CA GLY A 99 8.31 9.21 -5.40
C GLY A 99 8.42 10.21 -4.23
N THR A 100 9.23 11.25 -4.37
CA THR A 100 9.49 12.23 -3.30
C THR A 100 8.22 12.93 -2.84
N SER A 101 7.30 13.27 -3.74
CA SER A 101 6.02 13.91 -3.38
C SER A 101 5.15 13.00 -2.51
N THR A 102 5.11 11.70 -2.78
CA THR A 102 4.38 10.71 -1.96
C THR A 102 5.05 10.49 -0.61
N ASN A 103 6.39 10.45 -0.56
CA ASN A 103 7.12 10.38 0.71
C ASN A 103 6.79 11.59 1.60
N MET A 104 6.87 12.80 1.04
CA MET A 104 6.54 14.03 1.76
C MET A 104 5.08 14.11 2.15
N ASN A 105 4.17 13.59 1.32
CA ASN A 105 2.76 13.48 1.68
C ASN A 105 2.54 12.61 2.92
N ALA A 106 3.19 11.45 3.01
CA ALA A 106 3.13 10.64 4.22
C ALA A 106 3.74 11.39 5.43
N ASN A 107 4.89 12.04 5.25
CA ASN A 107 5.54 12.79 6.31
C ASN A 107 4.62 13.89 6.88
N GLU A 108 4.02 14.72 6.02
CA GLU A 108 3.13 15.82 6.43
C GLU A 108 1.85 15.31 7.10
N VAL A 109 1.23 14.25 6.57
CA VAL A 109 0.00 13.67 7.15
C VAL A 109 0.26 13.10 8.55
N ILE A 110 1.34 12.33 8.70
CA ILE A 110 1.73 11.75 9.99
C ILE A 110 2.11 12.85 10.98
N ALA A 111 2.93 13.82 10.56
CA ALA A 111 3.36 14.95 11.38
C ALA A 111 2.17 15.73 11.95
N THR A 112 1.16 16.01 11.13
CA THR A 112 -0.04 16.74 11.56
C THR A 112 -0.79 15.98 12.66
N LEU A 113 -0.97 14.66 12.51
CA LEU A 113 -1.64 13.86 13.54
C LEU A 113 -0.79 13.67 14.78
N ALA A 114 0.49 13.35 14.63
CA ALA A 114 1.42 13.18 15.74
C ALA A 114 1.53 14.45 16.58
N THR A 115 1.56 15.63 15.94
CA THR A 115 1.55 16.92 16.64
C THR A 115 0.27 17.10 17.47
N ARG A 116 -0.89 16.75 16.92
CA ARG A 116 -2.18 16.83 17.64
C ARG A 116 -2.23 15.87 18.83
N LEU A 117 -1.70 14.66 18.68
CA LEU A 117 -1.67 13.64 19.74
C LEU A 117 -0.68 13.99 20.86
N LEU A 118 0.49 14.51 20.50
CA LEU A 118 1.54 14.85 21.45
C LEU A 118 1.28 16.18 22.18
N GLY A 119 0.62 17.13 21.52
CA GLY A 119 0.50 18.51 22.00
C GLY A 119 1.77 19.35 21.80
N GLU A 120 2.77 18.81 21.10
CA GLU A 120 4.03 19.46 20.74
C GLU A 120 4.34 19.26 19.27
N GLU A 121 5.13 20.16 18.68
CA GLU A 121 5.46 20.11 17.26
C GLU A 121 6.23 18.84 16.87
N VAL A 122 5.70 18.14 15.87
CA VAL A 122 6.35 17.04 15.16
C VAL A 122 6.61 17.47 13.72
N ASN A 123 7.83 17.95 13.44
CA ASN A 123 8.27 18.28 12.09
C ASN A 123 8.26 17.07 11.12
N PRO A 124 7.74 17.22 9.89
CA PRO A 124 7.67 16.15 8.90
C PRO A 124 9.05 15.67 8.40
N ASN A 125 10.05 16.55 8.31
CA ASN A 125 11.39 16.17 7.88
C ASN A 125 12.24 15.70 9.05
N ASP A 126 12.33 16.51 10.11
CA ASP A 126 13.31 16.30 11.17
C ASP A 126 12.95 15.11 12.07
N HIS A 127 11.65 14.77 12.17
CA HIS A 127 11.18 13.67 13.02
C HIS A 127 10.59 12.51 12.21
N VAL A 128 9.62 12.76 11.33
CA VAL A 128 8.94 11.67 10.59
C VAL A 128 9.85 11.06 9.51
N ASN A 129 10.68 11.88 8.88
CA ASN A 129 11.65 11.46 7.86
C ASN A 129 13.09 11.38 8.41
N CYS A 130 13.24 11.31 9.74
CA CYS A 130 14.54 11.26 10.40
C CYS A 130 15.37 10.05 9.90
N GLY A 131 16.56 10.31 9.36
CA GLY A 131 17.45 9.27 8.84
C GLY A 131 16.98 8.60 7.54
N GLN A 132 16.02 9.19 6.82
CA GLN A 132 15.46 8.61 5.59
C GLN A 132 15.63 9.53 4.38
N SER A 133 15.63 8.93 3.18
CA SER A 133 15.55 9.61 1.90
C SER A 133 14.38 9.08 1.09
N SER A 134 13.75 9.88 0.24
CA SER A 134 12.78 9.32 -0.72
C SER A 134 13.39 8.19 -1.55
N ASN A 135 14.69 8.27 -1.81
CA ASN A 135 15.42 7.32 -2.64
C ASN A 135 15.65 5.95 -1.97
N ASP A 136 15.49 5.85 -0.65
CA ASP A 136 15.53 4.56 0.06
C ASP A 136 14.11 4.09 0.41
N ILE A 137 13.29 4.95 1.01
CA ILE A 137 12.01 4.58 1.58
C ILE A 137 10.97 4.21 0.52
N ILE A 138 11.01 4.83 -0.67
CA ILE A 138 10.08 4.52 -1.76
C ILE A 138 10.37 3.12 -2.32
N PRO A 139 11.61 2.77 -2.73
CA PRO A 139 11.95 1.38 -3.07
C PRO A 139 11.63 0.37 -1.96
N THR A 140 11.94 0.67 -0.70
CA THR A 140 11.54 -0.19 0.43
C THR A 140 10.03 -0.41 0.46
N THR A 141 9.24 0.65 0.28
CA THR A 141 7.77 0.57 0.26
C THR A 141 7.26 -0.26 -0.92
N ILE A 142 7.88 -0.17 -2.11
CA ILE A 142 7.53 -1.01 -3.26
C ILE A 142 7.66 -2.50 -2.87
N HIS A 143 8.80 -2.89 -2.32
CA HIS A 143 9.05 -4.28 -1.92
C HIS A 143 8.10 -4.75 -0.81
N VAL A 144 7.93 -3.95 0.24
CA VAL A 144 7.05 -4.29 1.37
C VAL A 144 5.59 -4.39 0.91
N SER A 145 5.12 -3.45 0.10
CA SER A 145 3.73 -3.47 -0.39
C SER A 145 3.45 -4.67 -1.30
N ALA A 146 4.41 -5.06 -2.15
CA ALA A 146 4.30 -6.26 -2.98
C ALA A 146 4.25 -7.53 -2.13
N ALA A 147 5.12 -7.65 -1.12
CA ALA A 147 5.13 -8.79 -0.21
C ALA A 147 3.82 -8.89 0.58
N LEU A 148 3.30 -7.77 1.10
CA LEU A 148 2.01 -7.74 1.79
C LEU A 148 0.87 -8.14 0.86
N ALA A 149 0.79 -7.58 -0.35
CA ALA A 149 -0.26 -7.93 -1.32
C ALA A 149 -0.20 -9.41 -1.71
N LEU A 150 1.00 -9.96 -1.86
CA LEU A 150 1.21 -11.36 -2.17
C LEU A 150 0.70 -12.27 -1.05
N HIS A 151 1.14 -12.04 0.19
CA HIS A 151 0.83 -12.90 1.33
C HIS A 151 -0.61 -12.72 1.87
N GLU A 152 -1.13 -11.50 1.87
CA GLU A 152 -2.44 -11.21 2.45
C GLU A 152 -3.60 -11.37 1.45
N GLN A 153 -3.34 -11.33 0.13
CA GLN A 153 -4.40 -11.35 -0.89
C GLN A 153 -4.21 -12.44 -1.94
N LEU A 154 -3.09 -12.43 -2.66
CA LEU A 154 -2.93 -13.30 -3.84
C LEU A 154 -2.80 -14.78 -3.45
N LEU A 155 -1.88 -15.13 -2.55
CA LEU A 155 -1.67 -16.52 -2.15
C LEU A 155 -2.93 -17.13 -1.50
N PRO A 156 -3.65 -16.45 -0.57
CA PRO A 156 -4.92 -16.95 -0.05
C PRO A 156 -5.99 -17.15 -1.13
N ALA A 157 -6.11 -16.24 -2.10
CA ALA A 157 -7.09 -16.35 -3.18
C ALA A 157 -6.78 -17.55 -4.10
N LEU A 158 -5.51 -17.78 -4.43
CA LEU A 158 -5.08 -18.94 -5.22
C LEU A 158 -5.29 -20.25 -4.45
N ALA A 159 -4.98 -20.28 -3.16
CA ALA A 159 -5.24 -21.45 -2.30
C ALA A 159 -6.75 -21.77 -2.24
N HIS A 160 -7.59 -20.74 -2.11
CA HIS A 160 -9.04 -20.91 -2.15
C HIS A 160 -9.52 -21.46 -3.51
N LEU A 161 -8.99 -20.94 -4.62
CA LEU A 161 -9.31 -21.45 -5.97
C LEU A 161 -8.93 -22.94 -6.12
N VAL A 162 -7.76 -23.35 -5.63
CA VAL A 162 -7.35 -24.77 -5.62
C VAL A 162 -8.35 -25.60 -4.84
N GLN A 163 -8.67 -25.20 -3.61
CA GLN A 163 -9.59 -25.94 -2.74
C GLN A 163 -10.97 -26.12 -3.37
N VAL A 164 -11.56 -25.05 -3.92
CA VAL A 164 -12.89 -25.09 -4.55
C VAL A 164 -12.87 -25.96 -5.81
N THR A 165 -11.80 -25.88 -6.60
CA THR A 165 -11.64 -26.69 -7.81
C THR A 165 -11.53 -28.18 -7.48
N GLU A 166 -10.74 -28.54 -6.48
CA GLU A 166 -10.58 -29.92 -6.02
C GLU A 166 -11.86 -30.47 -5.40
N HIS A 167 -12.55 -29.67 -4.59
CA HIS A 167 -13.85 -30.06 -4.05
C HIS A 167 -14.86 -30.33 -5.19
N LYS A 168 -14.87 -29.47 -6.22
CA LYS A 168 -15.73 -29.70 -7.39
C LYS A 168 -15.34 -30.96 -8.14
N ALA A 169 -14.04 -31.23 -8.28
CA ALA A 169 -13.53 -32.44 -8.93
C ALA A 169 -14.06 -33.72 -8.26
N VAL A 170 -14.14 -33.76 -6.92
CA VAL A 170 -14.73 -34.88 -6.19
C VAL A 170 -16.22 -35.05 -6.53
N GLN A 171 -17.00 -33.95 -6.51
CA GLN A 171 -18.43 -34.00 -6.81
C GLN A 171 -18.73 -34.52 -8.22
N VAL A 172 -17.83 -34.30 -9.18
CA VAL A 172 -18.03 -34.69 -10.58
C VAL A 172 -17.25 -35.93 -11.00
N HIS A 173 -16.70 -36.69 -10.05
CA HIS A 173 -15.84 -37.85 -10.33
C HIS A 173 -16.51 -38.92 -11.21
N ALA A 174 -17.80 -39.15 -11.01
CA ALA A 174 -18.56 -40.16 -11.75
C ALA A 174 -18.81 -39.78 -13.23
N PHE A 175 -18.61 -38.52 -13.63
CA PHE A 175 -18.93 -38.06 -14.98
C PHE A 175 -17.73 -38.19 -15.92
N VAL A 176 -17.93 -38.93 -17.01
CA VAL A 176 -16.98 -39.08 -18.13
C VAL A 176 -17.45 -38.19 -19.28
N LYS A 177 -16.52 -37.45 -19.89
CA LYS A 177 -16.76 -36.61 -21.07
C LYS A 177 -15.84 -37.00 -22.22
N THR A 178 -16.19 -36.60 -23.44
CA THR A 178 -15.27 -36.70 -24.59
C THR A 178 -14.01 -35.86 -24.34
N GLY A 179 -12.84 -36.43 -24.63
CA GLY A 179 -11.59 -35.67 -24.67
C GLY A 179 -11.58 -34.74 -25.88
N ARG A 180 -10.74 -33.69 -25.86
CA ARG A 180 -10.50 -32.86 -27.05
C ARG A 180 -9.02 -32.55 -27.21
N THR A 181 -8.46 -32.88 -28.37
CA THR A 181 -7.11 -32.51 -28.79
C THR A 181 -7.22 -31.83 -30.15
N HIS A 182 -6.52 -30.72 -30.37
CA HIS A 182 -6.71 -29.88 -31.57
C HIS A 182 -8.18 -29.48 -31.82
N LEU A 183 -8.97 -29.33 -30.75
CA LEU A 183 -10.42 -29.09 -30.77
C LEU A 183 -11.28 -30.21 -31.39
N MET A 184 -10.69 -31.34 -31.74
CA MET A 184 -11.39 -32.53 -32.27
C MET A 184 -11.66 -33.54 -31.16
N ASP A 185 -12.66 -34.40 -31.36
CA ASP A 185 -13.01 -35.46 -30.41
C ASP A 185 -11.86 -36.45 -30.22
N ALA A 186 -11.65 -36.85 -28.96
CA ALA A 186 -10.58 -37.75 -28.56
C ALA A 186 -11.08 -38.79 -27.53
N MET A 187 -10.16 -39.60 -27.02
CA MET A 187 -10.47 -40.62 -26.01
C MET A 187 -11.14 -40.00 -24.76
N PRO A 188 -12.09 -40.72 -24.12
CA PRO A 188 -12.81 -40.20 -22.96
C PRO A 188 -11.90 -39.85 -21.77
N VAL A 189 -12.31 -38.84 -21.00
CA VAL A 189 -11.63 -38.39 -19.78
C VAL A 189 -12.68 -38.09 -18.70
N ARG A 190 -12.38 -38.37 -17.43
CA ARG A 190 -13.26 -37.95 -16.32
C ARG A 190 -13.21 -36.43 -16.17
N MET A 191 -14.34 -35.81 -15.87
CA MET A 191 -14.39 -34.38 -15.60
C MET A 191 -13.48 -33.99 -14.41
N SER A 192 -13.38 -34.87 -13.41
CA SER A 192 -12.46 -34.68 -12.28
C SER A 192 -10.98 -34.65 -12.68
N GLN A 193 -10.56 -35.41 -13.69
CA GLN A 193 -9.15 -35.39 -14.16
C GLN A 193 -8.81 -34.04 -14.78
N VAL A 194 -9.75 -33.41 -15.49
CA VAL A 194 -9.57 -32.07 -16.08
C VAL A 194 -9.44 -31.02 -14.98
N LEU A 195 -10.36 -31.03 -14.00
CA LEU A 195 -10.35 -30.06 -12.90
C LEU A 195 -9.09 -30.21 -12.02
N ASN A 196 -8.67 -31.44 -11.75
CA ASN A 196 -7.42 -31.69 -11.02
C ASN A 196 -6.19 -31.21 -11.80
N GLY A 197 -6.22 -31.27 -13.13
CA GLY A 197 -5.20 -30.66 -13.98
C GLY A 197 -5.10 -29.14 -13.77
N TRP A 198 -6.24 -28.44 -13.74
CA TRP A 198 -6.27 -26.99 -13.47
C TRP A 198 -5.79 -26.67 -12.06
N ALA A 199 -6.26 -27.40 -11.05
CA ALA A 199 -5.83 -27.23 -9.66
C ALA A 199 -4.32 -27.40 -9.52
N GLN A 200 -3.73 -28.39 -10.21
CA GLN A 200 -2.29 -28.61 -10.18
C GLN A 200 -1.50 -27.47 -10.84
N GLN A 201 -2.00 -26.88 -11.93
CA GLN A 201 -1.37 -25.70 -12.54
C GLN A 201 -1.34 -24.52 -11.56
N VAL A 202 -2.43 -24.28 -10.85
CA VAL A 202 -2.49 -23.21 -9.85
C VAL A 202 -1.55 -23.50 -8.68
N ARG A 203 -1.56 -24.73 -8.15
CA ARG A 203 -0.68 -25.16 -7.05
C ARG A 203 0.81 -24.96 -7.38
N ALA A 204 1.25 -25.37 -8.57
CA ALA A 204 2.63 -25.18 -8.99
C ALA A 204 3.03 -23.69 -9.07
N ASN A 205 2.11 -22.82 -9.50
CA ASN A 205 2.38 -21.38 -9.54
C ASN A 205 2.36 -20.71 -8.15
N ILE A 206 1.62 -21.26 -7.17
CA ILE A 206 1.72 -20.83 -5.77
C ILE A 206 3.16 -21.06 -5.27
N GLU A 207 3.76 -22.21 -5.54
CA GLU A 207 5.14 -22.53 -5.15
C GLU A 207 6.17 -21.59 -5.79
N HIS A 208 5.97 -21.16 -7.04
CA HIS A 208 6.86 -20.21 -7.71
C HIS A 208 6.76 -18.78 -7.16
N LEU A 209 5.63 -18.43 -6.55
CA LEU A 209 5.41 -17.10 -5.98
C LEU A 209 5.99 -16.97 -4.57
N GLN A 210 6.20 -18.08 -3.87
CA GLN A 210 6.76 -18.14 -2.51
C GLN A 210 8.30 -18.12 -2.53
#